data_AF-A0A373LPH9-F1
#
_entry.id   AF-A0A373LPH9-F1
#
_cell.length_a   1.000
_cell.length_b   1.000
_cell.length_c   1.000
_cell.angle_alpha   90.00
_cell.angle_beta   90.00
_cell.angle_gamma   90.00
#
_symmetry.space_group_name_H-M   'P 1'
#
loop_
_entity.id
_entity.type
_entity.pdbx_description
1 polymer ?
#
loop_
_entity_poly.entity_id
_entity_poly.type
_entity_poly.pdbx_seq_one_letter_code
_entity_poly.pdbx_strand_id
1 'polypeptide(L)'
;MKKKYTVLILISFAMGVIFSLMLMLPLAEKKLQKSISDDRNNTITEMNELSDILRLYNLFLKNEVGSNNKKGESYFLKDYCNNFNKLDKTGNGVRYALFDMTNDGIPELHVLTDISYSVHTVEGKKLITWYEGDRYRRPLNNKAILGKTESSETYYEYIVLDNKGEEVFSCAFAKNQRNICLFSNGEDYIKLSKRKWEKLTSPFLSIGSDKINWKNINDKVEWTELKGK
;
A
#
# COMPACT_ATOMS: atom_id res chain seq x y z
N MET A 1 -68.69 20.82 35.73
CA MET A 1 -68.25 21.34 34.42
C MET A 1 -66.74 21.29 34.17
N LYS A 2 -65.85 21.49 35.18
CA LYS A 2 -64.38 21.52 34.97
C LYS A 2 -63.74 20.23 34.40
N LYS A 3 -64.19 19.03 34.79
CA LYS A 3 -63.59 17.75 34.34
C LYS A 3 -63.68 17.49 32.82
N LYS A 4 -64.71 17.99 32.13
CA LYS A 4 -64.89 17.73 30.67
C LYS A 4 -63.88 18.49 29.80
N TYR A 5 -63.51 19.72 30.21
CA TYR A 5 -62.52 20.53 29.49
C TYR A 5 -61.09 20.02 29.68
N THR A 6 -60.75 19.49 30.86
CA THR A 6 -59.43 18.89 31.12
C THR A 6 -59.17 17.66 30.25
N VAL A 7 -60.19 16.81 30.03
CA VAL A 7 -60.09 15.63 29.16
C VAL A 7 -59.89 16.03 27.68
N LEU A 8 -60.60 17.05 27.21
CA LEU A 8 -60.47 17.56 25.84
C LEU A 8 -59.08 18.16 25.57
N ILE A 9 -58.51 18.89 26.53
CA ILE A 9 -57.16 19.47 26.40
C ILE A 9 -56.11 18.35 26.36
N LEU A 10 -56.23 17.31 27.19
CA LEU A 10 -55.33 16.16 27.19
C LEU A 10 -55.36 15.38 25.86
N ILE A 11 -56.54 15.18 25.27
CA ILE A 11 -56.67 14.51 23.96
C ILE A 11 -56.03 15.36 22.86
N SER A 12 -56.25 16.69 22.87
CA SER A 12 -55.65 17.58 21.86
C SER A 12 -54.12 17.62 21.96
N PHE A 13 -53.58 17.55 23.18
CA PHE A 13 -52.12 17.48 23.39
C PHE A 13 -51.54 16.15 22.93
N ALA A 14 -52.21 15.03 23.26
CA ALA A 14 -51.81 13.70 22.81
C ALA A 14 -51.83 13.58 21.28
N MET A 15 -52.88 14.10 20.63
CA MET A 15 -52.98 14.13 19.15
C MET A 15 -51.89 14.99 18.51
N GLY A 16 -51.54 16.15 19.12
CA GLY A 16 -50.44 17.00 18.64
C GLY A 16 -49.07 16.32 18.73
N VAL A 17 -48.81 15.58 19.82
CA VAL A 17 -47.57 14.80 19.99
C VAL A 17 -47.51 13.64 18.98
N ILE A 18 -48.60 12.91 18.79
CA ILE A 18 -48.68 11.81 17.81
C ILE A 18 -48.44 12.34 16.39
N PHE A 19 -49.06 13.46 16.03
CA PHE A 19 -48.88 14.09 14.70
C PHE A 19 -47.44 14.58 14.49
N SER A 20 -46.83 15.17 15.51
CA SER A 20 -45.41 15.57 15.46
C SER A 20 -44.48 14.37 15.31
N LEU A 21 -44.74 13.26 16.00
CA LEU A 21 -43.99 12.01 15.83
C LEU A 21 -44.20 11.43 14.42
N MET A 22 -45.44 11.41 13.92
CA MET A 22 -45.76 10.94 12.58
C MET A 22 -45.07 11.73 11.47
N LEU A 23 -44.80 13.03 11.68
CA LEU A 23 -44.03 13.86 10.74
C LEU A 23 -42.51 13.65 10.84
N MET A 24 -42.00 13.32 12.03
CA MET A 24 -40.57 13.11 12.25
C MET A 24 -40.07 11.74 11.77
N LEU A 25 -40.91 10.71 11.81
CA LEU A 25 -40.58 9.35 11.36
C LEU A 25 -40.16 9.27 9.87
N PRO A 26 -40.96 9.79 8.91
CA PRO A 26 -40.59 9.77 7.49
C PRO A 26 -39.31 10.58 7.18
N LEU A 27 -39.04 11.62 7.97
CA LEU A 27 -37.85 12.45 7.80
C LEU A 27 -36.60 11.75 8.30
N ALA A 28 -36.70 11.02 9.41
CA ALA A 28 -35.62 10.16 9.91
C ALA A 28 -35.33 9.00 8.96
N GLU A 29 -36.36 8.34 8.42
CA GLU A 29 -36.21 7.28 7.42
C GLU A 29 -35.54 7.78 6.13
N LYS A 30 -35.94 8.95 5.62
CA LYS A 30 -35.29 9.56 4.45
C LYS A 30 -33.80 9.85 4.69
N LYS A 31 -33.44 10.35 5.87
CA LYS A 31 -32.03 10.61 6.22
C LYS A 31 -31.23 9.31 6.29
N LEU A 32 -31.78 8.27 6.91
CA LEU A 32 -31.15 6.96 7.00
C LEU A 32 -30.99 6.28 5.64
N GLN A 33 -32.03 6.35 4.80
CA GLN A 33 -31.95 5.82 3.43
C GLN A 33 -30.89 6.54 2.59
N LYS A 34 -30.80 7.87 2.73
CA LYS A 34 -29.77 8.66 2.05
C LYS A 34 -28.36 8.31 2.53
N SER A 35 -28.14 8.18 3.85
CA SER A 35 -26.81 7.79 4.35
C SER A 35 -26.41 6.39 3.87
N ILE A 36 -27.36 5.44 3.82
CA ILE A 36 -27.12 4.10 3.30
C ILE A 36 -26.82 4.12 1.80
N SER A 37 -27.52 4.96 1.02
CA SER A 37 -27.26 5.05 -0.42
C SER A 37 -25.90 5.68 -0.72
N ASP A 38 -25.53 6.73 0.03
CA ASP A 38 -24.24 7.43 -0.15
C ASP A 38 -23.08 6.49 0.21
N ASP A 39 -23.19 5.74 1.31
CA ASP A 39 -22.18 4.75 1.73
C ASP A 39 -22.00 3.62 0.70
N ARG A 40 -23.11 3.10 0.14
CA ARG A 40 -23.08 2.10 -0.93
C ARG A 40 -22.42 2.64 -2.21
N ASN A 41 -22.75 3.87 -2.61
CA ASN A 41 -22.18 4.47 -3.81
C ASN A 41 -20.67 4.70 -3.68
N ASN A 42 -20.21 5.14 -2.50
CA ASN A 42 -18.79 5.29 -2.20
C ASN A 42 -18.08 3.93 -2.28
N THR A 43 -18.64 2.90 -1.63
CA THR A 43 -18.11 1.52 -1.67
C THR A 43 -18.00 1.00 -3.11
N ILE A 44 -19.04 1.19 -3.94
CA ILE A 44 -19.04 0.77 -5.35
C ILE A 44 -17.95 1.52 -6.14
N THR A 45 -17.77 2.81 -5.89
CA THR A 45 -16.76 3.62 -6.56
C THR A 45 -15.35 3.15 -6.19
N GLU A 46 -15.07 2.95 -4.91
CA GLU A 46 -13.78 2.41 -4.41
C GLU A 46 -13.48 1.02 -4.99
N MET A 47 -14.49 0.14 -5.06
CA MET A 47 -14.34 -1.19 -5.68
C MET A 47 -14.00 -1.11 -7.18
N ASN A 48 -14.63 -0.18 -7.90
CA ASN A 48 -14.35 0.03 -9.33
C ASN A 48 -12.95 0.60 -9.54
N GLU A 49 -12.52 1.55 -8.70
CA GLU A 49 -11.17 2.11 -8.74
C GLU A 49 -10.11 1.05 -8.46
N LEU A 50 -10.28 0.24 -7.40
CA LEU A 50 -9.37 -0.87 -7.10
C LEU A 50 -9.31 -1.89 -8.25
N SER A 51 -10.45 -2.23 -8.84
CA SER A 51 -10.50 -3.14 -9.99
C SER A 51 -9.73 -2.60 -11.20
N ASP A 52 -9.87 -1.30 -11.50
CA ASP A 52 -9.14 -0.66 -12.59
C ASP A 52 -7.62 -0.60 -12.34
N ILE A 53 -7.21 -0.37 -11.09
CA ILE A 53 -5.80 -0.37 -10.66
C ILE A 53 -5.19 -1.76 -10.81
N LEU A 54 -5.86 -2.79 -10.29
CA LEU A 54 -5.41 -4.18 -10.41
C LEU A 54 -5.32 -4.62 -11.88
N ARG A 55 -6.23 -4.15 -12.74
CA ARG A 55 -6.14 -4.38 -14.18
C ARG A 55 -4.89 -3.73 -14.78
N LEU A 56 -4.56 -2.49 -14.42
CA LEU A 56 -3.34 -1.82 -14.90
C LEU A 56 -2.08 -2.56 -14.46
N TYR A 57 -2.02 -3.03 -13.20
CA TYR A 57 -0.91 -3.87 -12.73
C TYR A 57 -0.77 -5.16 -13.55
N ASN A 58 -1.87 -5.84 -13.86
CA ASN A 58 -1.86 -7.04 -14.68
C ASN A 58 -1.35 -6.77 -16.10
N LEU A 59 -1.77 -5.66 -16.73
CA LEU A 59 -1.29 -5.25 -18.04
C LEU A 59 0.22 -4.96 -18.00
N PHE A 60 0.71 -4.32 -16.94
CA PHE A 60 2.12 -4.04 -16.76
C PHE A 60 2.97 -5.30 -16.59
N LEU A 61 2.51 -6.24 -15.76
CA LEU A 61 3.15 -7.54 -15.59
C LEU A 61 3.20 -8.35 -16.89
N LYS A 62 2.22 -8.17 -17.78
CA LYS A 62 2.22 -8.77 -19.14
C LYS A 62 3.01 -7.97 -20.18
N ASN A 63 3.66 -6.88 -19.77
CA ASN A 63 4.38 -5.97 -20.66
C ASN A 63 3.50 -5.33 -21.75
N GLU A 64 2.21 -5.14 -21.47
CA GLU A 64 1.26 -4.49 -22.39
C GLU A 64 1.20 -2.97 -22.16
N VAL A 65 1.60 -2.51 -20.98
CA VAL A 65 1.74 -1.09 -20.61
C VAL A 65 3.05 -0.88 -19.87
N GLY A 66 3.64 0.33 -19.98
CA GLY A 66 4.80 0.73 -19.18
C GLY A 66 4.41 1.59 -17.99
N SER A 67 5.33 1.74 -17.03
CA SER A 67 5.23 2.73 -15.95
C SER A 67 6.00 4.00 -16.31
N ASN A 68 5.52 5.15 -15.85
CA ASN A 68 6.27 6.39 -15.93
C ASN A 68 7.15 6.56 -14.68
N ASN A 69 8.41 6.92 -14.87
CA ASN A 69 9.30 7.21 -13.75
C ASN A 69 9.03 8.64 -13.23
N LYS A 70 8.80 8.77 -11.93
CA LYS A 70 8.65 10.07 -11.25
C LYS A 70 9.95 10.90 -11.25
N LYS A 71 11.13 10.26 -11.34
CA LYS A 71 12.46 10.91 -11.21
C LYS A 71 13.31 10.97 -12.49
N GLY A 72 12.72 10.81 -13.68
CA GLY A 72 13.47 10.86 -14.95
C GLY A 72 14.27 9.56 -15.20
N GLU A 73 14.48 9.24 -16.49
CA GLU A 73 14.96 7.97 -17.06
C GLU A 73 15.32 6.85 -16.06
N SER A 74 14.41 5.89 -15.90
CA SER A 74 14.72 4.61 -15.26
C SER A 74 15.69 3.83 -16.16
N TYR A 75 16.96 3.74 -15.77
CA TYR A 75 17.94 2.88 -16.45
C TYR A 75 17.66 1.38 -16.22
N PHE A 76 16.97 1.00 -15.13
CA PHE A 76 16.82 -0.41 -14.74
C PHE A 76 15.60 -1.10 -15.34
N LEU A 77 14.42 -0.47 -15.40
CA LEU A 77 13.25 -1.09 -16.03
C LEU A 77 13.25 -1.01 -17.56
N LYS A 78 13.82 0.04 -18.17
CA LYS A 78 13.73 0.25 -19.62
C LYS A 78 14.52 -0.78 -20.41
N ASP A 79 15.60 -1.34 -19.86
CA ASP A 79 16.36 -2.40 -20.51
C ASP A 79 15.86 -3.81 -20.14
N TYR A 80 15.25 -3.98 -18.96
CA TYR A 80 14.81 -5.30 -18.46
C TYR A 80 13.35 -5.63 -18.78
N CYS A 81 12.43 -4.68 -18.62
CA CYS A 81 11.01 -4.88 -18.92
C CYS A 81 10.75 -4.90 -20.44
N ASN A 82 11.63 -4.33 -21.25
CA ASN A 82 11.54 -4.45 -22.71
C ASN A 82 12.09 -5.80 -23.25
N ASN A 83 12.61 -6.69 -22.39
CA ASN A 83 13.23 -7.96 -22.79
C ASN A 83 12.75 -9.19 -21.97
N PHE A 84 11.49 -9.22 -21.52
CA PHE A 84 10.92 -10.41 -20.84
C PHE A 84 11.14 -11.72 -21.61
N ASN A 85 11.24 -11.67 -22.94
CA ASN A 85 11.45 -12.84 -23.80
C ASN A 85 12.88 -13.44 -23.77
N LYS A 86 13.85 -12.78 -23.13
CA LYS A 86 15.24 -13.28 -23.01
C LYS A 86 15.58 -13.82 -21.62
N LEU A 87 14.71 -13.60 -20.64
CA LEU A 87 14.85 -14.21 -19.33
C LEU A 87 14.37 -15.64 -19.46
N ASP A 88 15.28 -16.55 -19.14
CA ASP A 88 15.17 -18.01 -19.16
C ASP A 88 13.74 -18.56 -19.29
N LYS A 89 13.53 -19.56 -20.17
CA LYS A 89 12.26 -20.21 -20.51
C LYS A 89 11.46 -20.77 -19.29
N THR A 90 11.97 -20.57 -18.08
CA THR A 90 11.37 -20.90 -16.79
C THR A 90 10.63 -19.72 -16.14
N GLY A 91 10.92 -18.46 -16.50
CA GLY A 91 10.40 -17.22 -15.89
C GLY A 91 10.31 -17.20 -14.36
N ASN A 92 11.13 -18.02 -13.70
CA ASN A 92 11.21 -18.15 -12.24
C ASN A 92 11.88 -16.95 -11.55
N GLY A 93 12.39 -15.98 -12.33
CA GLY A 93 13.13 -14.83 -11.81
C GLY A 93 12.27 -13.63 -11.42
N VAL A 94 11.04 -13.50 -11.94
CA VAL A 94 10.18 -12.34 -11.69
C VAL A 94 9.08 -12.70 -10.70
N ARG A 95 9.06 -12.00 -9.58
CA ARG A 95 8.05 -12.12 -8.54
C ARG A 95 7.38 -10.78 -8.32
N TYR A 96 6.11 -10.82 -7.97
CA TYR A 96 5.38 -9.62 -7.59
C TYR A 96 4.63 -9.81 -6.27
N ALA A 97 4.32 -8.70 -5.61
CA ALA A 97 3.46 -8.68 -4.45
C ALA A 97 2.60 -7.42 -4.46
N LEU A 98 1.41 -7.52 -3.85
CA LEU A 98 0.56 -6.38 -3.57
C LEU A 98 0.67 -6.06 -2.09
N PHE A 99 1.07 -4.84 -1.77
CA PHE A 99 1.27 -4.41 -0.40
C PHE A 99 0.92 -2.93 -0.27
N ASP A 100 -0.03 -2.63 0.60
CA ASP A 100 -0.45 -1.26 0.93
C ASP A 100 0.59 -0.64 1.88
N MET A 101 1.59 0.02 1.27
CA MET A 101 2.68 0.67 2.00
C MET A 101 2.28 2.05 2.53
N THR A 102 1.28 2.71 1.94
CA THR A 102 0.87 4.06 2.30
C THR A 102 -0.30 4.11 3.28
N ASN A 103 -0.99 2.97 3.48
CA ASN A 103 -2.17 2.81 4.32
C ASN A 103 -3.39 3.59 3.83
N ASP A 104 -3.51 3.79 2.52
CA ASP A 104 -4.66 4.41 1.89
C ASP A 104 -5.71 3.38 1.45
N GLY A 105 -5.45 2.08 1.65
CA GLY A 105 -6.33 0.98 1.26
C GLY A 105 -6.09 0.49 -0.18
N ILE A 106 -5.19 1.11 -0.94
CA ILE A 106 -4.83 0.74 -2.30
C ILE A 106 -3.44 0.11 -2.26
N PRO A 107 -3.30 -1.19 -2.57
CA PRO A 107 -2.00 -1.82 -2.53
C PRO A 107 -1.12 -1.33 -3.69
N GLU A 108 0.13 -1.01 -3.39
CA GLU A 108 1.16 -0.81 -4.39
C GLU A 108 1.67 -2.14 -4.95
N LEU A 109 2.05 -2.12 -6.23
CA LEU A 109 2.65 -3.25 -6.91
C LEU A 109 4.16 -3.26 -6.69
N HIS A 110 4.62 -4.24 -5.92
CA HIS A 110 6.04 -4.52 -5.78
C HIS A 110 6.46 -5.55 -6.81
N VAL A 111 7.53 -5.27 -7.56
CA VAL A 111 8.12 -6.20 -8.53
C VAL A 111 9.57 -6.45 -8.17
N LEU A 112 9.92 -7.73 -8.04
CA LEU A 112 11.27 -8.21 -7.75
C LEU A 112 11.73 -9.08 -8.91
N THR A 113 12.89 -8.74 -9.44
CA THR A 113 13.61 -9.53 -10.44
C THR A 113 14.89 -10.08 -9.84
N ASP A 114 15.66 -10.79 -10.64
CA ASP A 114 17.00 -11.27 -10.32
C ASP A 114 18.07 -10.16 -10.32
N ILE A 115 17.74 -8.93 -10.73
CA ILE A 115 18.67 -7.78 -10.70
C ILE A 115 18.11 -6.52 -10.02
N SER A 116 16.79 -6.39 -9.90
CA SER A 116 16.13 -5.17 -9.46
C SER A 116 14.91 -5.41 -8.57
N TYR A 117 14.53 -4.38 -7.84
CA TYR A 117 13.27 -4.27 -7.12
C TYR A 117 12.63 -2.91 -7.44
N SER A 118 11.31 -2.89 -7.59
CA SER A 118 10.58 -1.66 -7.87
C SER A 118 9.21 -1.64 -7.21
N VAL A 119 8.71 -0.43 -6.97
CA VAL A 119 7.38 -0.16 -6.41
C VAL A 119 6.61 0.73 -7.36
N HIS A 120 5.41 0.29 -7.73
CA HIS A 120 4.53 0.97 -8.68
C HIS A 120 3.18 1.24 -8.06
N THR A 121 2.60 2.38 -8.42
CA THR A 121 1.23 2.78 -8.04
C THR A 121 0.48 3.31 -9.27
N VAL A 122 -0.78 3.67 -9.11
CA VAL A 122 -1.58 4.35 -10.12
C VAL A 122 -1.92 5.76 -9.64
N GLU A 123 -1.45 6.77 -10.37
CA GLU A 123 -1.88 8.15 -10.16
C GLU A 123 -2.78 8.59 -11.32
N GLY A 124 -4.05 8.85 -11.00
CA GLY A 124 -5.10 9.12 -11.99
C GLY A 124 -5.41 7.89 -12.85
N LYS A 125 -4.81 7.80 -14.05
CA LYS A 125 -4.97 6.67 -14.99
C LYS A 125 -3.64 6.16 -15.53
N LYS A 126 -2.54 6.52 -14.87
CA LYS A 126 -1.19 6.19 -15.31
C LYS A 126 -0.50 5.39 -14.22
N LEU A 127 0.17 4.33 -14.63
CA LEU A 127 1.09 3.61 -13.77
C LEU A 127 2.35 4.46 -13.55
N ILE A 128 2.71 4.67 -12.29
CA ILE A 128 3.86 5.46 -11.87
C ILE A 128 4.81 4.57 -11.06
N THR A 129 6.11 4.65 -11.35
CA THR A 129 7.13 4.05 -10.48
C THR A 129 7.47 5.03 -9.36
N TRP A 130 7.26 4.62 -8.11
CA TRP A 130 7.67 5.38 -6.92
C TRP A 130 9.11 5.09 -6.50
N TYR A 131 9.54 3.84 -6.64
CA TYR A 131 10.85 3.42 -6.18
C TYR A 131 11.49 2.39 -7.10
N GLU A 132 12.80 2.52 -7.27
CA GLU A 132 13.65 1.56 -7.96
C GLU A 132 14.92 1.33 -7.14
N GLY A 133 15.33 0.06 -7.04
CA GLY A 133 16.56 -0.34 -6.40
C GLY A 133 17.05 -1.69 -6.92
N ASP A 134 18.13 -2.17 -6.32
CA ASP A 134 18.70 -3.49 -6.62
C ASP A 134 17.79 -4.65 -6.14
N ARG A 135 18.14 -5.89 -6.52
CA ARG A 135 17.42 -7.12 -6.12
C ARG A 135 17.42 -7.45 -4.63
N TYR A 136 18.21 -6.75 -3.82
CA TYR A 136 18.37 -7.05 -2.40
C TYR A 136 17.39 -6.27 -1.52
N ARG A 137 16.46 -5.56 -2.15
CA ARG A 137 15.37 -4.84 -1.50
C ARG A 137 14.17 -5.75 -1.23
N ARG A 138 13.46 -5.46 -0.15
CA ARG A 138 12.14 -6.04 0.16
C ARG A 138 11.31 -5.09 1.03
N PRO A 139 9.98 -5.14 0.94
CA PRO A 139 9.14 -4.40 1.86
C PRO A 139 9.14 -5.06 3.24
N LEU A 140 8.90 -4.25 4.27
CA LEU A 140 8.79 -4.65 5.66
C LEU A 140 7.38 -4.38 6.20
N ASN A 141 7.01 -5.07 7.28
CA ASN A 141 5.70 -4.91 7.93
C ASN A 141 5.42 -3.48 8.43
N ASN A 142 6.47 -2.70 8.71
CA ASN A 142 6.37 -1.29 9.08
C ASN A 142 6.33 -0.33 7.89
N LYS A 143 6.15 -0.86 6.66
CA LYS A 143 6.06 -0.11 5.40
C LYS A 143 7.38 0.48 4.90
N ALA A 144 8.48 0.20 5.60
CA ALA A 144 9.81 0.53 5.09
C ALA A 144 10.26 -0.47 4.01
N ILE A 145 11.21 -0.03 3.20
CA ILE A 145 11.97 -0.89 2.28
C ILE A 145 13.31 -1.20 2.95
N LEU A 146 13.62 -2.49 3.05
CA LEU A 146 14.89 -2.99 3.54
C LEU A 146 15.77 -3.45 2.38
N GLY A 147 16.93 -2.82 2.19
CA GLY A 147 18.02 -3.37 1.40
C GLY A 147 18.97 -4.18 2.26
N LYS A 148 19.18 -5.47 1.96
CA LYS A 148 20.05 -6.34 2.75
C LYS A 148 20.99 -7.14 1.86
N THR A 149 22.30 -6.92 2.00
CA THR A 149 23.33 -7.79 1.43
C THR A 149 24.20 -8.40 2.52
N GLU A 150 24.46 -9.69 2.39
CA GLU A 150 25.36 -10.45 3.26
C GLU A 150 26.29 -11.25 2.34
N SER A 151 27.28 -10.55 1.75
CA SER A 151 28.31 -11.16 0.91
C SER A 151 29.67 -11.06 1.61
N SER A 152 30.64 -10.39 1.00
CA SER A 152 31.92 -10.02 1.62
C SER A 152 31.76 -8.96 2.72
N GLU A 153 30.71 -8.14 2.62
CA GLU A 153 30.35 -7.12 3.60
C GLU A 153 28.86 -7.28 3.95
N THR A 154 28.52 -6.95 5.18
CA THR A 154 27.12 -6.85 5.60
C THR A 154 26.66 -5.43 5.37
N TYR A 155 25.62 -5.24 4.59
CA TYR A 155 24.98 -3.95 4.37
C TYR A 155 23.48 -4.06 4.63
N TYR A 156 22.97 -3.10 5.40
CA TYR A 156 21.56 -2.87 5.60
C TYR A 156 21.23 -1.43 5.23
N GLU A 157 20.14 -1.24 4.51
CA GLU A 157 19.57 0.07 4.23
C GLU A 157 18.08 0.03 4.54
N TYR A 158 17.61 1.06 5.21
CA TYR A 158 16.21 1.24 5.56
C TYR A 158 15.74 2.52 4.91
N ILE A 159 14.70 2.43 4.10
CA ILE A 159 14.11 3.54 3.36
C ILE A 159 12.63 3.62 3.74
N VAL A 160 12.14 4.82 4.01
CA VAL A 160 10.72 5.10 4.23
C VAL A 160 10.28 6.12 3.21
N LEU A 161 9.19 5.80 2.51
CA LEU A 161 8.53 6.70 1.58
C LEU A 161 7.29 7.32 2.23
N ASP A 162 6.92 8.52 1.83
CA ASP A 162 5.63 9.12 2.15
C ASP A 162 4.50 8.59 1.25
N ASN A 163 3.29 9.12 1.46
CA ASN A 163 2.10 8.77 0.66
C ASN A 163 2.11 9.31 -0.77
N LYS A 164 3.21 9.93 -1.21
CA LYS A 164 3.45 10.34 -2.59
C LYS A 164 4.61 9.55 -3.20
N GLY A 165 5.16 8.56 -2.49
CA GLY A 165 6.34 7.82 -2.93
C GLY A 165 7.65 8.60 -2.83
N GLU A 166 7.69 9.72 -2.09
CA GLU A 166 8.92 10.46 -1.84
C GLU A 166 9.65 9.90 -0.62
N GLU A 167 10.97 9.75 -0.72
CA GLU A 167 11.81 9.34 0.40
C GLU A 167 11.80 10.43 1.49
N VAL A 168 11.35 10.06 2.69
CA VAL A 168 11.31 10.95 3.86
C VAL A 168 12.30 10.55 4.95
N PHE A 169 12.84 9.32 4.87
CA PHE A 169 13.86 8.85 5.78
C PHE A 169 14.67 7.73 5.13
N SER A 170 16.00 7.80 5.26
CA SER A 170 16.87 6.67 5.01
C SER A 170 18.00 6.56 6.04
N CYS A 171 18.39 5.34 6.33
CA CYS A 171 19.64 5.07 7.05
C CYS A 171 20.27 3.76 6.59
N ALA A 172 21.60 3.76 6.59
CA ALA A 172 22.41 2.62 6.19
C ALA A 172 23.35 2.18 7.31
N PHE A 173 23.55 0.88 7.40
CA PHE A 173 24.46 0.22 8.32
C PHE A 173 25.37 -0.70 7.52
N ALA A 174 26.68 -0.54 7.64
CA ALA A 174 27.63 -1.43 7.00
C ALA A 174 28.58 -2.07 8.01
N LYS A 175 29.00 -3.29 7.73
CA LYS A 175 30.05 -3.99 8.45
C LYS A 175 30.99 -4.63 7.43
N ASN A 176 32.19 -4.09 7.34
CA ASN A 176 33.19 -4.58 6.40
C ASN A 176 33.92 -5.84 6.91
N GLN A 177 34.79 -6.40 6.07
CA GLN A 177 35.59 -7.60 6.39
C GLN A 177 36.48 -7.44 7.63
N ARG A 178 36.83 -6.20 8.00
CA ARG A 178 37.64 -5.90 9.21
C ARG A 178 36.77 -5.71 10.46
N ASN A 179 35.48 -6.07 10.41
CA ASN A 179 34.48 -5.85 11.45
C ASN A 179 34.29 -4.37 11.83
N ILE A 180 34.65 -3.43 10.95
CA ILE A 180 34.38 -2.01 11.16
C ILE A 180 32.90 -1.78 10.92
N CYS A 181 32.21 -1.31 11.97
CA CYS A 181 30.80 -1.02 11.96
C CYS A 181 30.57 0.44 11.58
N LEU A 182 29.76 0.69 10.56
CA LEU A 182 29.50 2.00 9.97
C LEU A 182 28.00 2.29 10.00
N PHE A 183 27.66 3.57 10.07
CA PHE A 183 26.30 4.10 10.01
C PHE A 183 26.27 5.36 9.14
N SER A 184 25.22 5.51 8.33
CA SER A 184 24.92 6.73 7.59
C SER A 184 23.41 7.00 7.65
N ASN A 185 23.01 8.26 7.59
CA ASN A 185 21.64 8.77 7.46
C ASN A 185 21.47 9.58 6.16
N GLY A 186 22.21 9.23 5.11
CA GLY A 186 22.28 10.00 3.86
C GLY A 186 23.50 10.92 3.75
N GLU A 187 24.30 11.02 4.81
CA GLU A 187 25.61 11.70 4.82
C GLU A 187 26.77 10.68 4.79
N ASP A 188 27.98 11.15 5.09
CA ASP A 188 29.16 10.30 5.22
C ASP A 188 29.00 9.21 6.29
N TYR A 189 29.69 8.09 6.08
CA TYR A 189 29.68 7.00 7.03
C TYR A 189 30.46 7.34 8.32
N ILE A 190 29.78 7.19 9.44
CA ILE A 190 30.36 7.35 10.77
C ILE A 190 30.69 5.98 11.34
N LYS A 191 31.91 5.82 11.86
CA LYS A 191 32.34 4.60 12.55
C LYS A 191 31.67 4.49 13.93
N LEU A 192 31.10 3.33 14.21
CA LEU A 192 30.48 2.98 15.49
C LEU A 192 31.24 1.86 16.20
N SER A 193 31.07 1.79 17.52
CA SER A 193 31.41 0.58 18.27
C SER A 193 30.42 -0.54 17.90
N LYS A 194 30.88 -1.79 17.95
CA LYS A 194 30.05 -2.98 17.68
C LYS A 194 28.75 -2.97 18.49
N ARG A 195 28.83 -2.70 19.80
CA ARG A 195 27.67 -2.64 20.70
C ARG A 195 26.66 -1.56 20.30
N LYS A 196 27.12 -0.38 19.87
CA LYS A 196 26.24 0.71 19.43
C LYS A 196 25.57 0.36 18.10
N TRP A 197 26.34 -0.22 17.18
CA TRP A 197 25.82 -0.68 15.89
C TRP A 197 24.75 -1.76 16.07
N GLU A 198 25.00 -2.81 16.85
CA GLU A 198 24.02 -3.87 17.13
C GLU A 198 22.73 -3.32 17.73
N LYS A 199 22.85 -2.38 18.69
CA LYS A 199 21.70 -1.71 19.30
C LYS A 199 20.87 -0.90 18.30
N LEU A 200 21.52 -0.25 17.33
CA LEU A 200 20.83 0.57 16.33
C LEU A 200 20.23 -0.26 15.19
N THR A 201 20.89 -1.33 14.76
CA THR A 201 20.40 -2.18 13.67
C THR A 201 19.29 -3.14 14.15
N SER A 202 19.34 -3.58 15.40
CA SER A 202 18.42 -4.61 15.95
C SER A 202 16.93 -4.30 15.76
N PRO A 203 16.42 -3.09 16.06
CA PRO A 203 15.00 -2.79 15.90
C PRO A 203 14.50 -3.01 14.48
N PHE A 204 15.36 -2.75 13.49
CA PHE A 204 14.96 -2.83 12.11
C PHE A 204 15.02 -4.27 11.54
N LEU A 205 15.97 -5.08 12.01
CA LEU A 205 16.08 -6.49 11.60
C LEU A 205 14.97 -7.36 12.21
N SER A 206 14.40 -6.94 13.35
CA SER A 206 13.30 -7.66 14.00
C SER A 206 11.92 -7.47 13.38
N ILE A 207 11.76 -6.56 12.40
CA ILE A 207 10.42 -6.15 11.89
C ILE A 207 9.72 -7.26 11.09
N GLY A 208 10.45 -8.28 10.64
CA GLY A 208 9.89 -9.39 9.86
C GLY A 208 9.28 -8.95 8.52
N SER A 209 8.89 -9.92 7.69
CA SER A 209 8.21 -9.66 6.40
C SER A 209 6.86 -10.37 6.29
N ASP A 210 6.26 -10.71 7.44
CA ASP A 210 5.18 -11.70 7.60
C ASP A 210 3.84 -11.38 6.89
N LYS A 211 3.76 -10.35 6.04
CA LYS A 211 2.53 -9.98 5.33
C LYS A 211 2.63 -9.93 3.80
N ILE A 212 3.82 -10.14 3.24
CA ILE A 212 4.03 -9.96 1.79
C ILE A 212 4.08 -11.33 1.11
N ASN A 213 2.99 -11.69 0.44
CA ASN A 213 2.91 -12.89 -0.37
C ASN A 213 3.46 -12.61 -1.77
N TRP A 214 4.66 -13.13 -2.05
CA TRP A 214 5.29 -13.04 -3.36
C TRP A 214 4.77 -14.14 -4.29
N LYS A 215 4.20 -13.72 -5.41
CA LYS A 215 3.71 -14.60 -6.46
C LYS A 215 4.68 -14.61 -7.63
N ASN A 216 4.90 -15.77 -8.24
CA ASN A 216 5.61 -15.83 -9.51
C ASN A 216 4.68 -15.28 -10.60
N ILE A 217 5.24 -14.53 -11.55
CA ILE A 217 4.46 -14.00 -12.68
C ILE A 217 3.90 -15.11 -13.58
N ASN A 218 4.56 -16.27 -13.60
CA ASN A 218 4.18 -17.43 -14.40
C ASN A 218 3.17 -18.36 -13.70
N ASP A 219 2.94 -18.19 -12.41
CA ASP A 219 1.86 -18.92 -11.75
C ASP A 219 0.54 -18.44 -12.36
N LYS A 220 -0.33 -19.37 -12.77
CA LYS A 220 -1.64 -19.03 -13.35
C LYS A 220 -2.32 -18.00 -12.46
N VAL A 221 -2.44 -16.78 -12.97
CA VAL A 221 -2.97 -15.68 -12.16
C VAL A 221 -4.47 -15.86 -12.03
N GLU A 222 -4.89 -16.52 -10.97
CA GLU A 222 -6.28 -16.47 -10.52
C GLU A 222 -6.48 -15.10 -9.87
N TRP A 223 -6.81 -14.11 -10.70
CA TRP A 223 -7.46 -12.88 -10.28
C TRP A 223 -8.87 -13.24 -9.83
N THR A 224 -8.98 -13.91 -8.69
CA THR A 224 -10.27 -14.06 -8.04
C THR A 224 -10.68 -12.65 -7.63
N GLU A 225 -11.66 -12.11 -8.34
CA GLU A 225 -12.46 -10.98 -7.88
C GLU A 225 -12.70 -11.20 -6.39
N LEU A 226 -12.32 -10.23 -5.56
CA LEU A 226 -12.72 -10.17 -4.17
C LEU A 226 -14.25 -10.10 -4.17
N LYS A 227 -14.92 -11.25 -4.23
CA LYS A 227 -16.35 -11.36 -4.03
C LYS A 227 -16.58 -10.97 -2.59
N GLY A 228 -17.14 -9.77 -2.41
CA GLY A 228 -17.52 -9.23 -1.12
C GLY A 228 -18.26 -10.29 -0.30
N LYS A 229 -17.79 -10.47 0.94
CA LYS A 229 -18.58 -11.11 1.99
C LYS A 229 -19.28 -10.02 2.78
#